data_AF-A0A976HPK4-F1
#
_entry.id   AF-A0A976HPK4-F1
#
_cell.length_a   1.000
_cell.length_b   1.000
_cell.length_c   1.000
_cell.angle_alpha   90.00
_cell.angle_beta   90.00
_cell.angle_gamma   90.00
#
_symmetry.space_group_name_H-M   'P 1'
#
loop_
_entity.id
_entity.type
_entity.pdbx_description
1 polymer ?
#
loop_
_entity_poly.entity_id
_entity_poly.type
_entity_poly.pdbx_seq_one_letter_code
_entity_poly.pdbx_strand_id
1 'polypeptide(L)'
;TGMMNHGYRGAAEIAATLDHMAAFAHLAQVVPPHLFDLYHDATLGLPQVHDFLARENPAALQAMEDLFRRLRDAGLWQTRRNSIAAMLDGAA
;
A
#
# COMPACT_ATOMS: atom_id res chain seq x y z
N THR A 1 -10.42 -13.96 8.25
CA THR A 1 -11.43 -13.44 7.31
C THR A 1 -12.38 -12.52 8.07
N GLY A 2 -12.15 -11.21 8.03
CA GLY A 2 -12.92 -10.22 8.80
C GLY A 2 -13.03 -8.85 8.13
N MET A 3 -11.93 -8.35 7.54
CA MET A 3 -11.91 -7.03 6.89
C MET A 3 -12.65 -6.99 5.54
N MET A 4 -12.52 -8.01 4.68
CA MET A 4 -13.23 -8.06 3.38
C MET A 4 -14.76 -8.17 3.52
N ASN A 5 -15.26 -8.59 4.69
CA ASN A 5 -16.70 -8.71 4.93
C ASN A 5 -17.37 -7.35 5.21
N HIS A 6 -16.59 -6.26 5.33
CA HIS A 6 -17.08 -4.92 5.62
C HIS A 6 -16.97 -3.94 4.44
N GLY A 7 -16.79 -4.45 3.20
CA GLY A 7 -16.85 -3.65 1.96
C GLY A 7 -15.98 -2.38 2.02
N TYR A 8 -16.59 -1.23 1.73
CA TYR A 8 -15.98 0.12 1.82
C TYR A 8 -15.15 0.37 3.10
N ARG A 9 -15.64 -0.07 4.27
CA ARG A 9 -14.93 0.12 5.54
C ARG A 9 -13.67 -0.75 5.62
N GLY A 10 -13.74 -1.97 5.11
CA GLY A 10 -12.58 -2.87 5.02
C GLY A 10 -11.48 -2.28 4.15
N ALA A 11 -11.85 -1.67 3.02
CA ALA A 11 -10.90 -0.98 2.14
C ALA A 11 -10.26 0.24 2.83
N ALA A 12 -11.06 1.03 3.58
CA ALA A 12 -10.55 2.17 4.34
C ALA A 12 -9.60 1.76 5.47
N GLU A 13 -9.87 0.65 6.16
CA GLU A 13 -9.02 0.13 7.24
C GLU A 13 -7.67 -0.39 6.73
N ILE A 14 -7.64 -0.98 5.52
CA ILE A 14 -6.40 -1.36 4.84
C ILE A 14 -5.56 -0.10 4.55
N ALA A 15 -6.15 0.92 3.93
CA ALA A 15 -5.44 2.17 3.64
C ALA A 15 -4.94 2.87 4.92
N ALA A 16 -5.77 2.91 5.97
CA ALA A 16 -5.39 3.50 7.26
C ALA A 16 -4.22 2.75 7.91
N THR A 17 -4.15 1.43 7.78
CA THR A 17 -3.02 0.64 8.31
C THR A 17 -1.71 1.03 7.64
N LEU A 18 -1.72 1.18 6.31
CA LEU A 18 -0.54 1.65 5.56
C LEU A 18 -0.12 3.06 5.98
N ASP A 19 -1.08 3.97 6.20
CA ASP A 19 -0.82 5.34 6.67
C ASP A 19 -0.14 5.35 8.05
N HIS A 20 -0.64 4.56 9.00
CA HIS A 20 0.02 4.42 10.30
C HIS A 20 1.44 3.87 10.16
N MET A 21 1.66 2.84 9.34
CA MET A 21 3.00 2.30 9.08
C MET A 21 3.94 3.35 8.48
N ALA A 22 3.45 4.14 7.52
CA ALA A 22 4.21 5.23 6.91
C ALA A 22 4.56 6.32 7.93
N ALA A 23 3.60 6.74 8.77
CA ALA A 23 3.83 7.72 9.83
C ALA A 23 4.90 7.23 10.82
N PHE A 24 4.85 5.95 11.24
CA PHE A 24 5.89 5.36 12.09
C PHE A 24 7.25 5.33 11.41
N ALA A 25 7.32 5.01 10.12
CA ALA A 25 8.57 5.02 9.37
C ALA A 25 9.16 6.41 9.29
N HIS A 26 8.35 7.43 9.00
CA HIS A 26 8.79 8.83 8.96
C HIS A 26 9.30 9.32 10.32
N LEU A 27 8.57 9.04 11.39
CA LEU A 27 8.86 9.59 12.73
C LEU A 27 10.00 8.86 13.45
N ALA A 28 10.04 7.53 13.35
CA ALA A 28 10.95 6.72 14.16
C ALA A 28 12.06 6.06 13.33
N GLN A 29 11.96 6.02 11.99
CA GLN A 29 12.94 5.36 11.11
C GLN A 29 13.21 3.88 11.47
N VAL A 30 12.28 3.24 12.20
CA VAL A 30 12.42 1.87 12.71
C VAL A 30 11.73 0.83 11.83
N VAL A 31 10.93 1.26 10.84
CA VAL A 31 10.18 0.34 9.98
C VAL A 31 11.10 -0.15 8.86
N PRO A 32 11.46 -1.45 8.83
CA PRO A 32 12.34 -1.95 7.79
C PRO A 32 11.64 -1.92 6.41
N PRO A 33 12.37 -1.63 5.32
CA PRO A 33 11.79 -1.56 3.96
C PRO A 33 11.06 -2.84 3.52
N HIS A 34 11.47 -4.00 4.01
CA HIS A 34 10.85 -5.28 3.65
C HIS A 34 9.41 -5.43 4.18
N LEU A 35 9.01 -4.67 5.21
CA LEU A 35 7.62 -4.67 5.68
C LEU A 35 6.69 -3.99 4.69
N PHE A 36 7.16 -2.94 4.01
CA PHE A 36 6.40 -2.29 2.93
C PHE A 36 6.29 -3.21 1.72
N ASP A 37 7.34 -3.97 1.40
CA ASP A 37 7.31 -5.01 0.37
C ASP A 37 6.26 -6.09 0.66
N LEU A 38 6.22 -6.60 1.90
CA LEU A 38 5.22 -7.59 2.33
C LEU A 38 3.80 -7.02 2.31
N TYR A 39 3.63 -5.76 2.74
CA TYR A 39 2.32 -5.12 2.75
C TYR A 39 1.82 -4.84 1.33
N HIS A 40 2.69 -4.38 0.45
CA HIS A 40 2.40 -4.20 -0.97
C HIS A 40 1.97 -5.54 -1.59
N ASP A 41 2.74 -6.61 -1.40
CA ASP A 41 2.39 -7.94 -1.89
C ASP A 41 1.01 -8.36 -1.38
N ALA A 42 0.77 -8.25 -0.06
CA ALA A 42 -0.49 -8.63 0.58
C ALA A 42 -1.71 -7.78 0.16
N THR A 43 -1.48 -6.64 -0.50
CA THR A 43 -2.54 -5.70 -0.92
C THR A 43 -2.54 -5.53 -2.43
N LEU A 44 -1.82 -4.56 -2.98
CA LEU A 44 -1.78 -4.24 -4.41
C LEU A 44 -1.21 -5.39 -5.25
N GLY A 45 -0.31 -6.20 -4.69
CA GLY A 45 0.25 -7.38 -5.35
C GLY A 45 -0.67 -8.61 -5.39
N LEU A 46 -1.77 -8.60 -4.62
CA LEU A 46 -2.79 -9.66 -4.65
C LEU A 46 -4.01 -9.17 -5.45
N PRO A 47 -4.28 -9.72 -6.66
CA PRO A 47 -5.37 -9.26 -7.51
C PRO A 47 -6.74 -9.24 -6.80
N GLN A 48 -7.01 -10.22 -5.95
CA GLN A 48 -8.25 -10.29 -5.17
C GLN A 48 -8.44 -9.10 -4.21
N VAL A 49 -7.37 -8.56 -3.63
CA VAL A 49 -7.42 -7.42 -2.71
C VAL A 49 -7.45 -6.13 -3.51
N HIS A 50 -6.62 -6.03 -4.55
CA HIS A 50 -6.64 -4.91 -5.49
C HIS A 50 -8.03 -4.70 -6.09
N ASP A 51 -8.66 -5.74 -6.63
CA ASP A 51 -9.99 -5.65 -7.24
C ASP A 51 -11.07 -5.33 -6.21
N PHE A 52 -10.93 -5.84 -4.97
CA PHE A 52 -11.79 -5.46 -3.86
C PHE A 52 -11.65 -3.97 -3.53
N LEU A 53 -10.43 -3.45 -3.42
CA LEU A 53 -10.16 -2.02 -3.18
C LEU A 53 -10.73 -1.17 -4.32
N ALA A 54 -10.49 -1.56 -5.57
CA ALA A 54 -10.99 -0.85 -6.76
C ALA A 54 -12.52 -0.81 -6.81
N ARG A 55 -13.20 -1.91 -6.45
CA ARG A 55 -14.67 -2.01 -6.48
C ARG A 55 -15.33 -1.32 -5.29
N GLU A 56 -14.79 -1.49 -4.09
CA GLU A 56 -15.42 -1.00 -2.86
C GLU A 56 -15.02 0.44 -2.53
N ASN A 57 -13.76 0.83 -2.75
CA ASN A 57 -13.27 2.17 -2.44
C ASN A 57 -12.06 2.57 -3.32
N PRO A 58 -12.30 3.04 -4.56
CA PRO A 58 -11.23 3.44 -5.46
C PRO A 58 -10.40 4.62 -4.93
N ALA A 59 -10.97 5.47 -4.07
CA ALA A 59 -10.23 6.55 -3.42
C ALA A 59 -9.20 6.01 -2.40
N ALA A 60 -9.54 4.94 -1.66
CA ALA A 60 -8.59 4.26 -0.78
C ALA A 60 -7.46 3.59 -1.57
N LEU A 61 -7.79 2.98 -2.72
CA LEU A 61 -6.79 2.42 -3.63
C LEU A 61 -5.80 3.50 -4.09
N GLN A 62 -6.30 4.62 -4.61
CA GLN A 62 -5.46 5.73 -5.05
C GLN A 62 -4.59 6.30 -3.92
N ALA A 63 -5.17 6.44 -2.72
CA ALA A 63 -4.43 6.91 -1.55
C ALA A 63 -3.29 5.96 -1.16
N MET A 64 -3.49 4.65 -1.27
CA MET A 64 -2.44 3.65 -1.02
C MET A 64 -1.32 3.74 -2.04
N GLU A 65 -1.65 3.83 -3.34
CA GLU A 65 -0.66 3.98 -4.42
C GLU A 65 0.17 5.26 -4.25
N ASP A 66 -0.49 6.38 -3.94
CA ASP A 66 0.17 7.67 -3.70
C ASP A 66 1.08 7.60 -2.49
N LEU A 67 0.68 6.91 -1.43
CA LEU A 67 1.49 6.74 -0.22
C LEU A 67 2.72 5.87 -0.49
N PHE A 68 2.57 4.78 -1.24
CA PHE A 68 3.71 3.97 -1.69
C PHE A 68 4.69 4.78 -2.55
N ARG A 69 4.19 5.64 -3.45
CA ARG A 69 5.02 6.56 -4.23
C ARG A 69 5.78 7.53 -3.32
N ARG A 70 5.11 8.15 -2.34
CA ARG A 70 5.75 9.05 -1.36
C ARG A 70 6.82 8.36 -0.52
N LEU A 71 6.58 7.12 -0.09
CA LEU A 71 7.56 6.32 0.67
C LEU A 71 8.80 6.02 -0.16
N ARG A 72 8.62 5.74 -1.46
CA ARG A 72 9.72 5.57 -2.42
C ARG A 72 10.50 6.87 -2.61
N ASP A 73 9.80 7.97 -2.87
CA ASP A 73 10.41 9.29 -3.11
C ASP A 73 11.14 9.81 -1.87
N ALA A 74 10.67 9.49 -0.66
CA ALA A 74 11.34 9.77 0.60
C ALA A 74 12.54 8.85 0.90
N GLY A 75 12.81 7.86 0.04
CA GLY A 75 13.88 6.87 0.22
C GLY A 75 13.63 5.85 1.34
N LEU A 76 12.45 5.85 1.95
CA LEU A 76 12.05 4.96 3.05
C LEU A 76 11.67 3.57 2.57
N TRP A 77 11.27 3.46 1.30
CA TRP A 77 10.97 2.19 0.67
C TRP A 77 11.77 2.06 -0.64
N GLN A 78 12.72 1.13 -0.64
CA GLN A 78 13.46 0.72 -1.83
C GLN A 78 13.18 -0.76 -2.09
N THR A 79 12.27 -1.03 -3.01
CA THR A 79 11.96 -2.39 -3.40
C THR A 79 13.01 -2.90 -4.40
N ARG A 80 13.47 -4.15 -4.23
CA ARG A 80 14.35 -4.82 -5.20
C ARG A 80 13.57 -5.57 -6.28
N ARG A 81 12.23 -5.49 -6.26
CA ARG A 81 11.36 -6.19 -7.22
C ARG A 81 11.04 -5.30 -8.41
N ASN A 82 11.55 -5.72 -9.58
CA ASN A 82 11.32 -5.04 -10.86
C ASN A 82 9.82 -4.88 -11.20
N SER A 83 8.96 -5.81 -10.77
CA SER A 83 7.51 -5.74 -11.00
C SER A 83 6.83 -4.59 -10.27
N ILE A 84 7.23 -4.32 -9.02
CA ILE A 84 6.69 -3.23 -8.21
C ILE A 84 7.20 -1.89 -8.75
N ALA A 85 8.49 -1.83 -9.10
CA ALA A 85 9.07 -0.65 -9.75
C ALA A 85 8.33 -0.30 -11.06
N ALA A 86 8.10 -1.29 -11.93
CA ALA A 86 7.39 -1.10 -13.20
C ALA A 86 5.93 -0.65 -13.02
N MET A 87 5.21 -1.15 -12.01
CA MET A 87 3.83 -0.74 -11.71
C MET A 87 3.77 0.74 -11.28
N LEU A 88 4.74 1.19 -10.48
CA LEU A 88 4.80 2.58 -10.01
C LEU A 88 5.27 3.56 -11.09
N ASP A 89 6.10 3.12 -12.03
CA ASP A 89 6.63 3.93 -13.13
C ASP A 89 5.65 4.05 -14.31
N GLY A 90 4.72 3.09 -14.46
CA GLY A 90 3.67 3.11 -15.49
C GLY A 90 2.48 4.03 -15.20
N ALA A 91 2.41 4.64 -14.02
CA ALA A 91 1.35 5.57 -13.60
C ALA A 91 1.69 7.06 -13.85
N ALA A 92 2.58 7.34 -14.81
CA ALA A 92 3.06 8.68 -15.17
C ALA A 92 2.30 9.29 -16.35
#